data_AF-A0A7X4GVW9-F1
#
_entry.id   AF-A0A7X4GVW9-F1
#
_cell.length_a   1.000
_cell.length_b   1.000
_cell.length_c   1.000
_cell.angle_alpha   90.00
_cell.angle_beta   90.00
_cell.angle_gamma   90.00
#
_symmetry.space_group_name_H-M   'P 1'
#
loop_
_entity.id
_entity.type
_entity.pdbx_description
1 polymer ?
#
loop_
_entity_poly.entity_id
_entity_poly.type
_entity_poly.pdbx_seq_one_letter_code
_entity_poly.pdbx_strand_id
1 'polypeptide(L)'
;MTATRRAALKTLLAGAAVAPQLALAAPEPKWGRGVGIGFTQTHMKTFAHSQEQSWMREKMDVSTVHIRMKNDRHIVTFHYSLDGKNWIQHSWQLEVSGLHDNVFGGFLSLQPGVYCAGAGVVTLRDFKYRALV
;
A
#
# COMPACT_ATOMS: atom_id res chain seq x y z
N MET A 1 14.10 -9.82 4.53
CA MET A 1 13.18 -10.87 5.03
C MET A 1 12.69 -11.66 3.82
N THR A 2 12.96 -12.96 3.75
CA THR A 2 12.49 -13.83 2.65
C THR A 2 11.13 -14.40 3.06
N ALA A 3 10.04 -13.87 2.52
CA ALA A 3 8.70 -14.33 2.85
C ALA A 3 8.35 -15.58 2.02
N THR A 4 8.65 -16.76 2.57
CA THR A 4 8.25 -18.05 2.01
C THR A 4 6.82 -18.36 2.44
N ARG A 5 5.89 -18.41 1.47
CA ARG A 5 4.48 -18.87 1.53
C ARG A 5 3.75 -18.82 2.90
N ARG A 6 2.70 -17.98 2.95
CA ARG A 6 1.81 -17.63 4.09
C ARG A 6 2.43 -16.67 5.11
N ALA A 7 2.80 -15.47 4.68
CA ALA A 7 2.89 -14.33 5.59
C ALA A 7 1.51 -13.65 5.69
N ALA A 8 0.65 -14.16 6.58
CA ALA A 8 -0.52 -13.42 7.02
C ALA A 8 -0.09 -12.52 8.20
N LEU A 9 0.40 -11.32 7.89
CA LEU A 9 0.53 -10.25 8.88
C LEU A 9 -0.81 -9.51 8.91
N LYS A 10 -1.57 -9.68 9.99
CA LYS A 10 -2.89 -9.06 10.17
C LYS A 10 -2.72 -7.63 10.72
N THR A 11 -3.57 -6.74 10.19
CA THR A 11 -3.81 -5.34 10.55
C THR A 11 -2.87 -4.34 9.87
N LEU A 12 -3.50 -3.39 9.14
CA LEU A 12 -2.93 -2.69 7.99
C LEU A 12 -3.35 -1.22 7.94
N LEU A 13 -2.51 -0.44 7.28
CA LEU A 13 -2.76 0.76 6.53
C LEU A 13 -1.49 1.11 5.76
N ALA A 14 -1.63 1.50 4.51
CA ALA A 14 -0.53 1.85 3.60
C ALA A 14 0.45 0.71 3.30
N GLY A 15 -0.04 -0.26 2.52
CA GLY A 15 0.75 -1.36 1.99
C GLY A 15 0.92 -1.32 0.49
N ALA A 16 2.18 -1.44 0.07
CA ALA A 16 2.61 -1.73 -1.29
C ALA A 16 2.21 -3.15 -1.68
N ALA A 17 1.08 -3.34 -2.36
CA ALA A 17 0.72 -4.64 -2.92
C ALA A 17 1.57 -4.93 -4.16
N VAL A 18 2.62 -5.76 -4.03
CA VAL A 18 3.38 -6.25 -5.18
C VAL A 18 2.78 -7.55 -5.71
N ALA A 19 2.27 -7.55 -6.94
CA ALA A 19 1.71 -8.73 -7.61
C ALA A 19 2.43 -9.02 -8.93
N PRO A 20 3.11 -10.17 -9.07
CA PRO A 20 3.62 -10.65 -10.35
C PRO A 20 2.45 -11.17 -11.21
N GLN A 21 2.43 -10.78 -12.48
CA GLN A 21 1.53 -11.19 -13.58
C GLN A 21 0.10 -10.62 -13.69
N LEU A 22 -0.15 -10.02 -14.86
CA LEU A 22 -1.30 -10.01 -15.80
C LEU A 22 -2.77 -10.18 -15.35
N ALA A 23 -3.15 -10.07 -14.08
CA ALA A 23 -4.55 -10.11 -13.70
C ALA A 23 -5.20 -8.71 -13.77
N LEU A 24 -6.18 -8.55 -14.67
CA LEU A 24 -7.03 -7.34 -14.81
C LEU A 24 -7.72 -6.93 -13.50
N ALA A 25 -7.86 -7.85 -12.55
CA ALA A 25 -8.22 -7.61 -11.16
C ALA A 25 -7.27 -8.42 -10.27
N ALA A 26 -6.57 -7.75 -9.36
CA ALA A 26 -5.96 -8.48 -8.24
C ALA A 26 -7.13 -8.89 -7.32
N PRO A 27 -7.13 -10.11 -6.72
CA PRO A 27 -8.15 -10.45 -5.75
C PRO A 27 -8.24 -9.33 -4.70
N GLU A 28 -9.46 -8.86 -4.43
CA GLU A 28 -9.64 -7.79 -3.46
C GLU A 28 -8.89 -8.16 -2.18
N PRO A 29 -8.07 -7.25 -1.67
CA PRO A 29 -7.29 -7.59 -0.52
C PRO A 29 -8.19 -7.87 0.69
N LYS A 30 -8.07 -9.07 1.28
CA LYS A 30 -8.85 -9.46 2.48
C LYS A 30 -8.34 -8.82 3.78
N TRP A 31 -7.74 -7.64 3.70
CA TRP A 31 -7.29 -6.87 4.86
C TRP A 31 -8.30 -5.77 5.18
N GLY A 32 -9.02 -5.88 6.31
CA GLY A 32 -9.80 -4.81 6.97
C GLY A 32 -10.37 -3.66 6.10
N ARG A 33 -10.40 -2.44 6.65
CA ARG A 33 -10.65 -1.18 5.92
C ARG A 33 -9.34 -0.40 5.89
N GLY A 34 -8.92 0.11 4.72
CA GLY A 34 -7.69 0.91 4.65
C GLY A 34 -7.46 1.61 3.32
N VAL A 35 -6.34 2.33 3.25
CA VAL A 35 -5.88 3.03 2.05
C VAL A 35 -4.45 2.61 1.70
N GLY A 36 -4.08 2.69 0.43
CA GLY A 36 -2.77 2.24 -0.02
C GLY A 36 -2.52 2.44 -1.51
N ILE A 37 -1.28 2.18 -1.92
CA ILE A 37 -0.89 2.03 -3.32
C ILE A 37 -0.24 0.66 -3.49
N GLY A 38 -0.39 0.03 -4.65
CA GLY A 38 0.24 -1.24 -5.00
C GLY A 38 0.91 -1.18 -6.36
N PHE A 39 1.83 -2.09 -6.63
CA PHE A 39 2.61 -2.14 -7.86
C PHE A 39 2.63 -3.56 -8.41
N THR A 40 2.07 -3.78 -9.59
CA THR A 40 2.37 -4.98 -10.36
C THR A 40 3.59 -4.73 -11.23
N GLN A 41 4.02 -5.73 -11.98
CA GLN A 41 5.08 -5.54 -12.98
C GLN A 41 4.73 -4.53 -14.07
N THR A 42 3.45 -4.19 -14.25
CA THR A 42 2.94 -3.41 -15.38
C THR A 42 2.06 -2.22 -14.98
N HIS A 43 1.64 -2.13 -13.71
CA HIS A 43 0.71 -1.10 -13.26
C HIS A 43 0.95 -0.69 -11.81
N MET A 44 0.76 0.60 -11.51
CA MET A 44 0.45 1.06 -10.17
C MET A 44 -1.08 1.02 -9.95
N LYS A 45 -1.48 0.63 -8.75
CA LYS A 45 -2.88 0.54 -8.30
C LYS A 45 -3.06 1.41 -7.07
N THR A 46 -4.22 2.04 -6.95
CA THR A 46 -4.60 2.80 -5.75
C THR A 46 -5.74 2.12 -5.04
N PHE A 47 -5.71 2.11 -3.71
CA PHE A 47 -6.73 1.51 -2.87
C PHE A 47 -7.25 2.56 -1.88
N ALA A 48 -8.57 2.68 -1.82
CA ALA A 48 -9.25 3.49 -0.82
C ALA A 48 -10.44 2.69 -0.26
N HIS A 49 -10.63 2.74 1.06
CA HIS A 49 -11.64 1.94 1.77
C HIS A 49 -11.60 0.44 1.41
N SER A 50 -10.40 -0.10 1.23
CA SER A 50 -10.13 -1.49 0.81
C SER A 50 -10.63 -1.89 -0.58
N GLN A 51 -11.01 -0.93 -1.43
CA GLN A 51 -11.37 -1.18 -2.81
C GLN A 51 -10.32 -0.60 -3.76
N GLU A 52 -10.04 -1.32 -4.85
CA GLU A 52 -9.21 -0.79 -5.93
C GLU A 52 -9.93 0.36 -6.63
N GLN A 53 -9.25 1.49 -6.75
CA GLN A 53 -9.70 2.68 -7.45
C GLN A 53 -9.23 2.57 -8.90
N SER A 54 -9.93 1.74 -9.68
CA SER A 54 -9.51 1.32 -11.03
C SER A 54 -9.30 2.48 -12.00
N TRP A 55 -10.02 3.59 -11.81
CA TRP A 55 -9.90 4.83 -12.59
C TRP A 55 -8.56 5.56 -12.37
N MET A 56 -7.82 5.24 -11.30
CA MET A 56 -6.48 5.76 -11.02
C MET A 56 -5.36 4.81 -11.40
N ARG A 57 -5.67 3.72 -12.13
CA ARG A 57 -4.66 2.76 -12.52
C ARG A 57 -3.68 3.41 -13.49
N GLU A 58 -2.40 3.45 -13.11
CA GLU A 58 -1.34 4.00 -13.96
C GLU A 58 -0.53 2.85 -14.55
N LYS A 59 -0.30 2.86 -15.86
CA LYS A 59 0.59 1.89 -16.51
C LYS A 59 2.04 2.22 -16.15
N MET A 60 2.76 1.24 -15.63
CA MET A 60 4.14 1.41 -15.17
C MET A 60 4.86 0.07 -15.23
N ASP A 61 5.84 -0.05 -16.13
CA ASP A 61 6.67 -1.24 -16.23
C ASP A 61 7.81 -1.15 -15.20
N VAL A 62 7.70 -1.93 -14.11
CA VAL A 62 8.62 -1.83 -12.98
C VAL A 62 8.83 -3.17 -12.27
N SER A 63 10.07 -3.42 -11.84
CA SER A 63 10.44 -4.59 -11.03
C SER A 63 10.90 -4.23 -9.61
N THR A 64 11.31 -2.99 -9.39
CA THR A 64 11.76 -2.46 -8.09
C THR A 64 11.16 -1.08 -7.87
N VAL A 65 10.52 -0.88 -6.71
CA VAL A 65 9.93 0.41 -6.33
C VAL A 65 10.37 0.75 -4.92
N HIS A 66 10.80 2.00 -4.73
CA HIS A 66 10.99 2.61 -3.43
C HIS A 66 9.74 3.36 -3.02
N ILE A 67 9.28 3.18 -1.80
CA ILE A 67 8.00 3.73 -1.33
C ILE A 67 8.22 4.48 -0.03
N ARG A 68 7.61 5.65 0.08
CA ARG A 68 7.49 6.45 1.30
C ARG A 68 6.03 6.72 1.55
N MET A 69 5.67 6.72 2.82
CA MET A 69 4.34 7.00 3.30
C MET A 69 4.50 7.97 4.47
N LYS A 70 3.75 9.07 4.42
CA LYS A 70 3.65 10.02 5.51
C LYS A 70 2.18 10.08 5.93
N ASN A 71 1.92 9.93 7.22
CA ASN A 71 0.64 10.28 7.81
C ASN A 71 0.85 11.51 8.69
N ASP A 72 0.23 12.62 8.33
CA ASP A 72 0.35 13.90 9.05
C ASP A 72 -1.06 14.45 9.25
N ARG A 73 -1.49 14.50 10.51
CA ARG A 73 -2.83 14.93 10.92
C ARG A 73 -3.96 14.29 10.07
N HIS A 74 -3.92 12.96 9.94
CA HIS A 74 -4.91 12.15 9.21
C HIS A 74 -4.90 12.30 7.69
N ILE A 75 -3.88 12.94 7.13
CA ILE A 75 -3.64 12.93 5.68
C ILE A 75 -2.51 11.96 5.39
N VAL A 76 -2.84 10.89 4.66
CA VAL A 76 -1.88 9.91 4.16
C VAL A 76 -1.43 10.34 2.76
N THR A 77 -0.13 10.62 2.64
CA THR A 77 0.53 10.96 1.38
C THR A 77 1.54 9.87 1.03
N PHE A 78 1.45 9.36 -0.19
CA PHE A 78 2.43 8.42 -0.73
C PHE A 78 3.41 9.12 -1.66
N HIS A 79 4.67 8.72 -1.57
CA HIS A 79 5.66 9.00 -2.59
C HIS A 79 6.28 7.68 -3.04
N TYR A 80 6.63 7.60 -4.31
CA TYR A 80 7.33 6.45 -4.87
C TYR A 80 8.50 6.90 -5.74
N SER A 81 9.43 5.99 -5.98
CA SER A 81 10.59 6.21 -6.83
C SER A 81 11.01 4.91 -7.50
N LEU A 82 11.37 4.99 -8.79
CA LEU A 82 11.80 3.84 -9.59
C LEU A 82 13.33 3.64 -9.55
N ASP A 83 14.07 4.64 -9.10
CA ASP A 83 15.54 4.66 -9.05
C ASP A 83 16.10 4.93 -7.63
N GLY A 84 15.22 5.17 -6.67
CA GLY A 84 15.55 5.55 -5.28
C GLY A 84 16.03 6.99 -5.11
N LYS A 85 16.14 7.77 -6.20
CA LYS A 85 16.69 9.13 -6.22
C LYS A 85 15.60 10.16 -6.51
N ASN A 86 14.84 9.95 -7.58
CA ASN A 86 13.78 10.85 -8.02
C ASN A 86 12.46 10.39 -7.41
N TRP A 87 11.90 11.22 -6.52
CA TRP A 87 10.66 10.91 -5.81
C TRP A 87 9.47 11.61 -6.43
N ILE A 88 8.44 10.83 -6.74
CA ILE A 88 7.16 11.29 -7.28
C ILE A 88 6.12 11.16 -6.19
N GLN A 89 5.39 12.25 -5.91
CA GLN A 89 4.24 12.19 -5.03
C GLN A 89 3.07 11.55 -5.79
N HIS A 90 2.38 10.59 -5.18
CA HIS A 90 1.13 10.08 -5.74
C HIS A 90 0.09 11.20 -5.79
N SER A 91 -0.69 11.25 -6.86
CA SER A 91 -1.65 12.32 -7.15
C SER A 91 -2.75 12.44 -6.08
N TRP A 92 -3.14 11.33 -5.45
CA TRP A 92 -4.16 11.33 -4.41
C TRP A 92 -3.57 11.29 -3.00
N GLN A 93 -3.94 12.28 -2.20
CA GLN A 93 -3.77 12.29 -0.75
C GLN A 93 -5.05 11.79 -0.11
N LEU A 94 -4.92 10.87 0.83
CA LEU A 94 -6.05 10.15 1.40
C LEU A 94 -6.32 10.66 2.81
N GLU A 95 -7.52 11.18 3.02
CA GLU A 95 -8.04 11.56 4.33
C GLU A 95 -8.45 10.26 5.07
N VAL A 96 -7.96 10.08 6.31
CA VAL A 96 -8.14 8.84 7.08
C VAL A 96 -8.71 9.06 8.48
N SER A 97 -9.20 10.25 8.82
CA SER A 97 -9.83 10.50 10.13
C SER A 97 -11.07 9.63 10.33
N GLY A 98 -11.83 9.34 9.25
CA GLY A 98 -12.95 8.41 9.28
C GLY A 98 -12.58 6.93 9.46
N LEU A 99 -11.27 6.60 9.40
CA LEU A 99 -10.75 5.27 9.70
C LEU A 99 -10.27 5.15 11.17
N HIS A 100 -10.24 6.25 11.92
CA HIS A 100 -10.01 6.24 13.36
C HIS A 100 -11.34 6.05 14.13
N ASP A 101 -11.31 5.10 15.05
CA ASP A 101 -12.17 4.77 16.21
C ASP A 101 -13.56 5.36 16.54
N ASN A 102 -14.15 6.34 15.84
CA ASN A 102 -15.43 6.93 16.27
C ASN A 102 -16.65 6.63 15.38
N VAL A 103 -16.50 5.81 14.33
CA VAL A 103 -17.59 5.55 13.38
C VAL A 103 -18.05 4.08 13.36
N PHE A 104 -17.26 3.11 13.86
CA PHE A 104 -17.51 1.68 13.60
C PHE A 104 -17.45 0.72 14.80
N GLY A 105 -17.34 1.22 16.04
CA GLY A 105 -17.62 0.41 17.24
C GLY A 105 -16.56 -0.62 17.63
N GLY A 106 -15.27 -0.26 17.64
CA GLY A 106 -14.20 -1.06 18.24
C GLY A 106 -12.84 -0.40 18.09
N PHE A 107 -12.00 -0.47 19.14
CA PHE A 107 -10.64 0.12 19.23
C PHE A 107 -9.69 -0.40 18.15
N LEU A 108 -9.68 0.22 16.98
CA LEU A 108 -8.82 -0.07 15.84
C LEU A 108 -7.90 1.11 15.59
N SER A 109 -6.61 0.88 15.86
CA SER A 109 -5.54 1.82 15.49
C SER A 109 -5.20 1.68 14.01
N LEU A 110 -4.96 2.81 13.35
CA LEU A 110 -4.31 2.88 12.06
C LEU A 110 -2.84 2.43 12.17
N GLN A 111 -2.39 1.45 11.38
CA GLN A 111 -1.04 0.90 11.48
C GLN A 111 -0.36 0.84 10.11
N PRO A 112 0.89 1.28 9.92
CA PRO A 112 1.60 1.04 8.67
C PRO A 112 1.76 -0.47 8.42
N GLY A 113 1.52 -0.97 7.21
CA GLY A 113 1.67 -2.41 6.92
C GLY A 113 1.92 -2.70 5.44
N VAL A 114 2.75 -3.70 5.12
CA VAL A 114 3.01 -4.13 3.74
C VAL A 114 2.29 -5.45 3.47
N TYR A 115 1.75 -5.61 2.27
CA TYR A 115 1.04 -6.80 1.84
C TYR A 115 1.54 -7.27 0.48
N CYS A 116 1.65 -8.57 0.25
CA CYS A 116 1.99 -9.13 -1.05
C CYS A 116 0.94 -10.17 -1.43
N ALA A 117 0.52 -10.17 -2.70
CA ALA A 117 -0.56 -11.00 -3.19
C ALA A 117 -0.23 -11.63 -4.53
N GLY A 118 -0.93 -12.72 -4.86
CA GLY A 118 -0.74 -13.43 -6.11
C GLY A 118 0.40 -14.44 -6.03
N ALA A 119 0.81 -14.94 -7.20
CA ALA A 119 1.88 -15.92 -7.32
C ALA A 119 3.23 -15.22 -7.53
N GLY A 120 4.29 -15.75 -6.93
CA GLY A 120 5.67 -15.29 -7.08
C GLY A 120 6.28 -14.81 -5.76
N VAL A 121 7.42 -14.11 -5.85
CA VAL A 121 8.24 -13.72 -4.69
C VAL A 121 8.51 -12.23 -4.72
N VAL A 122 8.31 -11.58 -3.58
CA VAL A 122 8.61 -10.17 -3.36
C VAL A 122 9.67 -10.07 -2.28
N THR A 123 10.71 -9.28 -2.53
CA THR A 123 11.75 -9.00 -1.54
C THR A 123 11.55 -7.60 -0.98
N LEU A 124 11.25 -7.50 0.32
CA LEU A 124 11.26 -6.22 1.04
C LEU A 124 12.64 -6.01 1.68
N ARG A 125 13.21 -4.82 1.48
CA ARG A 125 14.46 -4.36 2.06
C ARG A 125 14.33 -2.92 2.56
N ASP A 126 15.23 -2.53 3.47
CA ASP A 126 15.39 -1.16 3.93
C ASP A 126 14.14 -0.50 4.55
N PHE A 127 13.31 -1.30 5.25
CA PHE A 127 12.14 -0.78 5.95
C PHE A 127 12.55 0.12 7.12
N LYS A 128 12.04 1.35 7.13
CA LYS A 128 12.25 2.34 8.19
C LYS A 128 10.91 2.94 8.59
N TYR A 129 10.65 2.98 9.90
CA TYR A 129 9.51 3.66 10.48
C TYR A 129 10.01 4.77 11.40
N ARG A 130 9.43 5.97 11.27
CA ARG A 130 9.70 7.12 12.12
C ARG A 130 8.35 7.72 12.52
N ALA A 131 8.10 7.77 13.82
CA ALA A 131 6.98 8.54 14.35
C ALA A 131 7.23 10.03 14.08
N LEU A 132 6.18 10.73 13.62
CA LEU A 132 6.17 12.19 13.62
C LEU A 132 5.84 12.62 15.04
N VAL A 133 6.71 13.45 15.61
CA VAL A 133 6.56 14.02 16.96
C VAL A 133 5.90 15.38 16.83
#